data_AF-A0A3B0VB92-F1
#
_entry.id   AF-A0A3B0VB92-F1
#
_cell.length_a   1.000
_cell.length_b   1.000
_cell.length_c   1.000
_cell.angle_alpha   90.00
_cell.angle_beta   90.00
_cell.angle_gamma   90.00
#
_symmetry.space_group_name_H-M   'P 1'
#
loop_
_entity.id
_entity.type
_entity.pdbx_description
1 polymer ?
#
loop_
_entity_poly.entity_id
_entity_poly.type
_entity_poly.pdbx_seq_one_letter_code
_entity_poly.pdbx_strand_id
1 'polypeptide(L)' 'GDFLVFGKETKGLPSAILNRYARQCYTIPMTNPHIRSLNLAMSAGIVLYEALRQQGF' A
#
# COMPACT_ATOMS: atom_id res chain seq x y z
N GLY A 1 10.41 -8.21 11.98
CA GLY A 1 9.74 -6.90 12.00
C GLY A 1 9.64 -6.45 10.56
N ASP A 2 8.50 -5.90 10.18
CA ASP A 2 8.19 -5.64 8.77
C ASP A 2 8.13 -4.15 8.49
N PHE A 3 8.37 -3.77 7.23
CA PHE A 3 8.30 -2.39 6.78
C PHE A 3 7.19 -2.23 5.76
N LEU A 4 6.33 -1.24 6.00
CA LEU A 4 5.30 -0.82 5.06
C LEU A 4 5.79 0.45 4.36
N VAL A 5 6.09 0.33 3.07
CA VAL A 5 6.67 1.43 2.28
C VAL A 5 5.62 1.98 1.33
N PHE A 6 5.40 3.30 1.40
CA PHE A 6 4.43 3.99 0.56
C PHE A 6 5.09 5.06 -0.30
N GLY A 7 4.53 5.26 -1.49
CA GLY A 7 4.95 6.29 -2.43
C GLY A 7 4.31 7.65 -2.15
N LYS A 8 4.73 8.67 -2.91
CA LYS A 8 4.07 9.98 -2.89
C LYS A 8 2.65 9.86 -3.43
N GLU A 9 1.69 10.60 -2.90
CA GLU A 9 0.29 10.56 -3.35
C GLU A 9 0.13 10.78 -4.85
N THR A 10 0.90 11.70 -5.42
CA THR A 10 0.79 12.08 -6.83
C THR A 10 1.59 11.19 -7.78
N LYS A 11 2.70 10.61 -7.31
CA LYS A 11 3.68 9.93 -8.18
C LYS A 11 3.91 8.46 -7.84
N GLY A 12 3.38 7.98 -6.73
CA GLY A 12 3.64 6.63 -6.23
C GLY A 12 5.12 6.41 -5.87
N LEU A 13 5.53 5.14 -5.94
CA LEU A 13 6.92 4.73 -5.74
C LEU A 13 7.71 4.83 -7.05
N PRO A 14 9.02 5.15 -7.01
CA PRO A 14 9.87 5.09 -8.19
C PRO A 14 9.85 3.69 -8.83
N SER A 15 9.85 3.63 -10.16
CA SER A 15 9.85 2.36 -10.92
C SER A 15 11.01 1.43 -10.55
N ALA A 16 12.18 1.98 -10.23
CA ALA A 16 13.32 1.20 -9.75
C ALA A 16 13.03 0.42 -8.46
N ILE A 17 12.26 1.01 -7.53
CA ILE A 17 11.84 0.34 -6.29
C ILE A 17 10.79 -0.72 -6.60
N LEU A 18 9.78 -0.39 -7.41
CA LEU A 18 8.73 -1.33 -7.82
C LEU A 18 9.33 -2.56 -8.51
N ASN A 19 10.26 -2.36 -9.44
CA ASN A 19 10.92 -3.46 -10.16
C ASN A 19 11.80 -4.30 -9.23
N ARG A 20 12.54 -3.66 -8.30
CA ARG A 20 13.39 -4.36 -7.33
C ARG A 20 12.59 -5.22 -6.36
N TYR A 21 11.41 -4.77 -5.95
CA TYR A 21 10.54 -5.44 -4.98
C TYR A 21 9.24 -5.95 -5.61
N ALA A 22 9.25 -6.34 -6.89
CA ALA A 22 8.04 -6.68 -7.64
C ALA A 22 7.20 -7.77 -6.98
N ARG A 23 7.84 -8.74 -6.29
CA ARG A 23 7.16 -9.82 -5.55
C ARG A 23 6.60 -9.40 -4.17
N GLN A 24 6.93 -8.19 -3.72
CA GLN A 24 6.52 -7.62 -2.44
C GLN A 24 5.70 -6.34 -2.64
N CYS A 25 5.21 -6.12 -3.87
CA CYS A 25 4.30 -5.04 -4.20
C CYS A 25 2.87 -5.54 -4.04
N TYR A 26 2.10 -4.85 -3.20
CA TYR A 26 0.72 -5.19 -2.89
C TYR A 26 -0.20 -4.00 -3.20
N THR A 27 -1.44 -4.32 -3.54
CA THR A 27 -2.49 -3.32 -3.84
C THR A 27 -3.71 -3.58 -2.97
N ILE A 28 -4.25 -2.50 -2.39
CA ILE A 28 -5.55 -2.55 -1.72
C ILE A 28 -6.61 -2.76 -2.80
N PRO A 29 -7.48 -3.79 -2.72
CA PRO A 29 -8.55 -3.98 -3.68
C PRO A 29 -9.49 -2.77 -3.73
N MET A 30 -9.82 -2.32 -4.94
CA MET A 30 -10.73 -1.19 -5.17
C MET A 30 -11.76 -1.59 -6.24
N THR A 31 -13.04 -1.45 -5.94
CA THR A 31 -14.15 -1.89 -6.83
C THR A 31 -14.67 -0.79 -7.75
N ASN A 32 -14.48 0.48 -7.40
CA ASN A 32 -14.98 1.60 -8.19
C ASN A 32 -13.98 2.00 -9.29
N PRO A 33 -14.32 1.82 -10.58
CA PRO A 33 -13.40 2.12 -11.70
C PRO A 33 -13.11 3.62 -11.87
N HIS A 34 -13.93 4.50 -11.29
CA HIS A 34 -13.73 5.96 -11.33
C HIS A 34 -12.72 6.45 -10.29
N ILE A 35 -12.34 5.62 -9.31
CA ILE A 35 -11.40 5.98 -8.26
C ILE A 35 -10.05 5.34 -8.57
N ARG A 36 -9.02 6.17 -8.80
CA ARG A 36 -7.68 5.69 -9.17
C ARG A 36 -6.84 5.22 -7.98
N SER A 37 -7.04 5.82 -6.82
CA SER A 37 -6.34 5.46 -5.58
C SER A 37 -7.10 5.99 -4.38
N LEU A 38 -6.89 5.36 -3.22
CA LEU A 38 -7.25 5.94 -1.94
C LEU A 38 -6.25 7.05 -1.57
N ASN A 39 -6.64 7.93 -0.66
CA ASN A 39 -5.69 8.85 -0.03
C ASN A 39 -4.58 8.06 0.69
N LEU A 40 -3.37 8.63 0.77
CA LEU A 40 -2.22 7.95 1.36
C LEU A 40 -2.43 7.61 2.84
N ALA A 41 -3.02 8.51 3.63
CA ALA A 41 -3.28 8.27 5.05
C ALA A 41 -4.25 7.10 5.26
N MET A 42 -5.33 7.04 4.46
CA MET A 42 -6.29 5.93 4.49
C MET A 42 -5.62 4.61 4.09
N SER A 43 -4.79 4.63 3.05
CA SER A 43 -4.05 3.46 2.59
C SER A 43 -3.10 2.92 3.68
N ALA A 44 -2.37 3.82 4.34
CA ALA A 44 -1.47 3.45 5.44
C ALA A 44 -2.24 2.86 6.63
N GLY A 45 -3.36 3.46 7.01
CA GLY A 45 -4.22 2.96 8.07
C GLY A 45 -4.75 1.55 7.78
N ILE A 46 -5.30 1.32 6.59
CA ILE A 46 -5.82 0.00 6.19
C ILE A 46 -4.74 -1.09 6.32
N VAL A 47 -3.55 -0.85 5.76
CA VAL A 47 -2.49 -1.87 5.76
C VAL A 47 -1.92 -2.08 7.17
N LEU A 48 -1.78 -1.01 7.97
CA LEU A 48 -1.31 -1.13 9.35
C LEU A 48 -2.28 -1.95 10.21
N TYR A 49 -3.58 -1.66 10.15
CA TYR A 49 -4.56 -2.39 10.94
C TYR A 49 -4.74 -3.84 10.46
N GLU A 50 -4.59 -4.12 9.17
CA GLU A 50 -4.56 -5.51 8.69
C GLU A 50 -3.33 -6.25 9.23
N ALA A 51 -2.16 -5.62 9.25
CA ALA A 51 -0.96 -6.21 9.83
C ALA A 51 -1.12 -6.48 11.33
N LEU A 52 -1.69 -5.54 12.09
CA LEU A 52 -1.99 -5.72 13.51
C LEU A 52 -3.00 -6.85 13.75
N ARG A 53 -4.07 -6.92 12.94
CA ARG A 53 -5.08 -7.98 12.99
C ARG A 53 -4.46 -9.37 12.80
N GLN A 54 -3.49 -9.51 11.89
CA GLN A 54 -2.78 -10.77 11.68
C GLN A 54 -1.87 -11.17 12.86
N GLN A 55 -1.44 -10.20 13.67
CA GLN A 55 -0.66 -10.42 14.88
C GLN A 55 -1.53 -10.74 16.12
N GLY A 56 -2.86 -10.80 15.96
CA GLY A 56 -3.78 -11.11 17.06
C GLY A 56 -4.18 -9.91 17.91
N PHE A 57 -4.09 -8.70 17.36
CA PHE A 57 -4.73 -7.49 17.92
C PHE A 57 -6.16 -7.36 17.37
#